data_AF-B0WAM4-F1
#
_entry.id   AF-B0WAM4-F1
#
_cell.length_a   1.000
_cell.length_b   1.000
_cell.length_c   1.000
_cell.angle_alpha   90.00
_cell.angle_beta   90.00
_cell.angle_gamma   90.00
#
_symmetry.space_group_name_H-M   'P 1'
#
loop_
_entity.id
_entity.type
_entity.pdbx_description
1 polymer ?
#
loop_
_entity_poly.entity_id
_entity_poly.type
_entity_poly.pdbx_seq_one_letter_code
_entity_poly.pdbx_strand_id
1 'polypeptide(L)'
;MRRRGGFRRSRSRSPRRGGGGGYQRAKRSEYGKEMLLKAVNWRDVKLEPVVRSTYRAVGHRRSERELSDWRKSKEITIKGRDCPDPIFTFEDSGFPAEIVDEMRYAGFTAPTPIQSQGWPIALSGRDMVGIAKTGSGKTLSYLLPAMLHIEQQSRIRRGDGPIALILAPTRELAQQIKQVADEFGRPVKIKNTCLFGGGAKRQQSQDLEYGVEIVIATPGRLNDFLSSNHTNLKRCSYLVLDEADRMLDMGFEPQIRAIIGQIRPDHQTLMWSATWPDAVARLVKDYLKDYIQINVGSLKLAANHNILQIIDVCQEFEKEAKLSILLREIMAEKECKTIIFIETKKRVDDITRKVTRDGWPAMCIHGDKTQRDRDNTLKSFRSGKTPILIATDVAARGLEAHNKTSALR
;
A
#
# COMPACT_ATOMS: atom_id res chain seq x y z
N MET A 1 -74.95 -55.63 5.44
CA MET A 1 -74.06 -56.82 5.65
C MET A 1 -73.00 -56.40 6.66
N ARG A 2 -72.95 -56.91 7.92
CA ARG A 2 -72.56 -58.25 8.43
C ARG A 2 -71.10 -58.67 8.16
N ARG A 3 -70.39 -58.89 9.29
CA ARG A 3 -69.06 -59.55 9.52
C ARG A 3 -67.80 -58.69 9.32
N ARG A 4 -66.68 -58.85 10.06
CA ARG A 4 -66.31 -59.25 11.46
C ARG A 4 -64.85 -59.77 11.44
N GLY A 5 -64.05 -59.41 12.46
CA GLY A 5 -62.68 -59.91 12.75
C GLY A 5 -61.62 -58.81 12.62
N GLY A 6 -60.78 -58.45 13.61
CA GLY A 6 -60.40 -59.13 14.87
C GLY A 6 -59.35 -60.22 14.61
N PHE A 7 -58.17 -60.31 15.25
CA PHE A 7 -57.57 -59.64 16.42
C PHE A 7 -56.01 -59.56 16.21
N ARG A 8 -55.09 -59.12 17.11
CA ARG A 8 -55.11 -58.85 18.57
C ARG A 8 -54.15 -57.68 18.96
N ARG A 9 -53.31 -57.84 20.02
CA ARG A 9 -52.28 -56.89 20.52
C ARG A 9 -51.07 -57.67 21.06
N SER A 10 -49.87 -57.07 21.08
CA SER A 10 -48.92 -57.25 22.21
C SER A 10 -47.86 -56.14 22.33
N ARG A 11 -47.88 -55.45 23.50
CA ARG A 11 -46.73 -55.03 24.35
C ARG A 11 -45.52 -54.33 23.67
N SER A 12 -45.35 -53.01 23.75
CA SER A 12 -45.04 -52.13 24.92
C SER A 12 -43.54 -51.87 25.17
N ARG A 13 -43.10 -50.61 25.00
CA ARG A 13 -42.05 -49.95 25.82
C ARG A 13 -42.00 -48.43 25.55
N SER A 14 -42.51 -47.65 26.51
CA SER A 14 -42.30 -46.21 26.66
C SER A 14 -41.03 -45.96 27.51
N PRO A 15 -40.64 -44.70 27.82
CA PRO A 15 -40.43 -43.55 26.94
C PRO A 15 -38.98 -43.02 27.05
N ARG A 16 -38.44 -42.34 26.02
CA ARG A 16 -37.13 -41.67 26.15
C ARG A 16 -37.26 -40.32 26.86
N ARG A 17 -36.57 -40.20 28.00
CA ARG A 17 -36.36 -38.93 28.73
C ARG A 17 -35.50 -37.95 27.90
N GLY A 18 -35.96 -36.70 27.83
CA GLY A 18 -35.27 -35.54 28.39
C GLY A 18 -33.88 -35.12 27.88
N GLY A 19 -33.84 -33.91 27.28
CA GLY A 19 -32.91 -32.85 27.68
C GLY A 19 -31.53 -32.81 27.04
N GLY A 20 -31.14 -31.63 26.51
CA GLY A 20 -29.77 -31.37 26.08
C GLY A 20 -29.65 -30.33 24.97
N GLY A 21 -29.88 -29.05 25.29
CA GLY A 21 -29.62 -27.95 24.36
C GLY A 21 -28.13 -27.76 24.11
N GLY A 22 -27.67 -28.13 22.90
CA GLY A 22 -26.28 -27.95 22.48
C GLY A 22 -26.09 -26.67 21.66
N TYR A 23 -25.49 -25.64 22.26
CA TYR A 23 -25.10 -24.40 21.56
C TYR A 23 -24.21 -24.74 20.36
N GLN A 24 -24.66 -24.38 19.14
CA GLN A 24 -23.81 -24.42 17.95
C GLN A 24 -22.71 -23.37 18.09
N ARG A 25 -21.53 -23.83 18.50
CA ARG A 25 -20.31 -23.03 18.65
C ARG A 25 -19.95 -22.44 17.28
N ALA A 26 -20.16 -21.14 17.12
CA ALA A 26 -19.90 -20.43 15.86
C ALA A 26 -18.48 -20.71 15.35
N LYS A 27 -18.36 -20.96 14.04
CA LYS A 27 -17.06 -21.24 13.40
C LYS A 27 -16.11 -20.07 13.65
N ARG A 28 -14.99 -20.37 14.30
CA ARG A 28 -13.88 -19.44 14.56
C ARG A 28 -13.40 -18.86 13.23
N SER A 29 -13.11 -17.55 13.21
CA SER A 29 -12.77 -16.79 12.01
C SER A 29 -11.62 -17.39 11.20
N GLU A 30 -11.76 -17.44 9.87
CA GLU A 30 -10.80 -18.00 8.92
C GLU A 30 -9.60 -17.08 8.63
N TYR A 31 -9.17 -16.30 9.63
CA TYR A 31 -7.94 -15.52 9.62
C TYR A 31 -6.89 -16.27 10.44
N GLY A 32 -6.03 -17.05 9.78
CA GLY A 32 -4.94 -17.76 10.47
C GLY A 32 -4.50 -19.12 9.92
N LYS A 33 -5.03 -19.61 8.79
CA LYS A 33 -4.33 -20.67 8.05
C LYS A 33 -3.15 -20.03 7.32
N GLU A 34 -1.93 -20.40 7.69
CA GLU A 34 -0.75 -20.17 6.86
C GLU A 34 -0.96 -20.89 5.53
N MET A 35 -1.30 -20.11 4.48
CA MET A 35 -1.16 -20.58 3.11
C MET A 35 0.33 -20.62 2.78
N LEU A 36 0.96 -21.74 3.12
CA LEU A 36 2.33 -22.04 2.72
C LEU A 36 2.36 -22.19 1.19
N LEU A 37 2.81 -21.13 0.51
CA LEU A 37 3.10 -21.16 -0.92
C LEU A 37 4.14 -22.25 -1.17
N LYS A 38 3.91 -23.08 -2.20
CA LYS A 38 4.84 -24.14 -2.57
C LYS A 38 6.19 -23.51 -2.94
N ALA A 39 7.27 -23.94 -2.28
CA ALA A 39 8.60 -23.44 -2.57
C ALA A 39 8.98 -23.69 -4.04
N VAL A 40 9.54 -22.68 -4.70
CA VAL A 40 10.01 -22.78 -6.09
C VAL A 40 11.48 -23.19 -6.09
N ASN A 41 11.80 -24.33 -6.70
CA ASN A 41 13.19 -24.66 -6.99
C ASN A 41 13.65 -23.90 -8.25
N TRP A 42 14.27 -22.73 -8.06
CA TRP A 42 14.76 -21.90 -9.16
C TRP A 42 15.83 -22.56 -10.05
N ARG A 43 16.44 -23.66 -9.60
CA ARG A 43 17.37 -24.45 -10.43
C ARG A 43 16.67 -25.19 -11.57
N ASP A 44 15.39 -25.53 -11.40
CA ASP A 44 14.59 -26.29 -12.36
C ASP A 44 13.76 -25.39 -13.28
N VAL A 45 13.78 -24.07 -13.05
CA VAL A 45 13.00 -23.09 -13.82
C VAL A 45 13.90 -22.39 -14.85
N LYS A 46 13.64 -22.63 -16.14
CA LYS A 46 14.28 -21.88 -17.22
C LYS A 46 13.78 -20.42 -17.20
N LEU A 47 14.61 -19.51 -16.70
CA LEU A 47 14.34 -18.07 -16.66
C LEU A 47 14.76 -17.39 -17.96
N GLU A 48 13.92 -16.47 -18.47
CA GLU A 48 14.37 -15.51 -19.50
C GLU A 48 15.35 -14.51 -18.85
N PRO A 49 16.49 -14.15 -19.49
CA PRO A 49 17.42 -13.16 -18.95
C PRO A 49 16.73 -11.81 -18.69
N VAL A 50 17.01 -11.18 -17.54
CA VAL A 50 16.58 -9.79 -17.30
C VAL A 50 17.51 -8.86 -18.06
N VAL A 51 16.95 -8.04 -18.96
CA VAL A 51 17.72 -6.96 -19.58
C VAL A 51 17.92 -5.87 -18.53
N ARG A 52 19.19 -5.57 -18.23
CA ARG A 52 19.60 -4.47 -17.35
C ARG A 52 20.42 -3.48 -18.18
N SER A 53 19.77 -2.47 -18.78
CA SER A 53 20.50 -1.41 -19.45
C SER A 53 21.26 -0.58 -18.41
N THR A 54 22.53 -0.24 -18.68
CA THR A 54 23.25 0.73 -17.86
C THR A 54 22.68 2.12 -18.11
N TYR A 55 21.87 2.61 -17.16
CA TYR A 55 21.42 3.99 -17.17
C TYR A 55 22.60 4.96 -17.32
N ARG A 56 22.49 5.89 -18.27
CA ARG A 56 23.40 7.02 -18.44
C ARG A 56 22.57 8.29 -18.43
N ALA A 57 22.79 9.14 -17.43
CA ALA A 57 22.19 10.48 -17.40
C ALA A 57 22.60 11.27 -18.65
N VAL A 58 21.65 12.03 -19.20
CA VAL A 58 21.88 12.85 -20.40
C VAL A 58 22.31 14.23 -19.92
N GLY A 59 23.58 14.37 -19.50
CA GLY A 59 24.05 15.62 -18.91
C GLY A 59 25.57 15.75 -18.85
N HIS A 60 26.02 16.97 -18.56
CA HIS A 60 27.43 17.27 -18.32
C HIS A 60 27.93 16.55 -17.06
N ARG A 61 29.18 16.09 -17.08
CA ARG A 61 29.85 15.60 -15.85
C ARG A 61 29.95 16.75 -14.85
N ARG A 62 29.27 16.60 -13.72
CA ARG A 62 29.32 17.53 -12.59
C ARG A 62 30.53 17.21 -11.72
N SER A 63 31.03 18.21 -10.99
CA SER A 63 32.13 17.98 -10.05
C SER A 63 31.62 17.34 -8.75
N GLU A 64 32.43 16.50 -8.09
CA GLU A 64 32.08 15.93 -6.77
C GLU A 64 31.68 17.01 -5.74
N ARG A 65 32.31 18.18 -5.81
CA ARG A 65 31.96 19.33 -4.98
C ARG A 65 30.55 19.85 -5.29
N GLU A 66 30.23 20.09 -6.56
CA GLU A 66 28.90 20.52 -7.00
C GLU A 66 27.81 19.52 -6.60
N LEU A 67 28.08 18.22 -6.78
CA LEU A 67 27.16 17.15 -6.39
C LEU A 67 26.97 17.08 -4.87
N SER A 68 28.04 17.25 -4.09
CA SER A 68 28.00 17.30 -2.62
C SER A 68 27.23 18.53 -2.12
N ASP A 69 27.54 19.71 -2.63
CA ASP A 69 26.89 20.97 -2.27
C ASP A 69 25.40 20.95 -2.66
N TRP A 70 25.05 20.38 -3.83
CA TRP A 70 23.66 20.19 -4.24
C TRP A 70 22.92 19.19 -3.34
N ARG A 71 23.49 18.00 -3.08
CA ARG A 71 22.90 17.00 -2.16
C ARG A 71 22.65 17.60 -0.78
N LYS A 72 23.61 18.38 -0.25
CA LYS A 72 23.47 19.13 1.00
C LYS A 72 22.33 20.15 0.94
N SER A 73 22.21 20.93 -0.14
CA SER A 73 21.12 21.90 -0.34
C SER A 73 19.72 21.29 -0.40
N LYS A 74 19.63 19.98 -0.71
CA LYS A 74 18.38 19.22 -0.80
C LYS A 74 18.17 18.26 0.38
N GLU A 75 19.00 18.38 1.43
CA GLU A 75 18.98 17.52 2.62
C GLU A 75 19.13 16.02 2.30
N ILE A 76 19.89 15.67 1.25
CA ILE A 76 20.10 14.29 0.80
C ILE A 76 21.34 13.71 1.48
N THR A 77 21.16 12.60 2.20
CA THR A 77 22.23 11.76 2.74
C THR A 77 22.21 10.40 2.03
N ILE A 78 23.39 9.86 1.70
CA ILE A 78 23.55 8.59 0.98
C ILE A 78 24.39 7.63 1.83
N LYS A 79 24.04 6.34 1.82
CA LYS A 79 24.91 5.25 2.30
C LYS A 79 24.97 4.16 1.22
N GLY A 80 26.15 3.56 1.05
CA GLY A 80 26.47 2.68 -0.07
C GLY A 80 27.73 3.18 -0.78
N ARG A 81 28.18 2.44 -1.79
CA ARG A 81 29.31 2.81 -2.66
C ARG A 81 28.80 3.12 -4.06
N ASP A 82 29.58 3.83 -4.87
CA ASP A 82 29.33 4.00 -6.32
C ASP A 82 27.92 4.52 -6.66
N CYS A 83 27.41 5.46 -5.88
CA CYS A 83 26.06 6.00 -6.07
C CYS A 83 25.99 6.87 -7.34
N PRO A 84 25.11 6.57 -8.31
CA PRO A 84 24.91 7.41 -9.49
C PRO A 84 24.62 8.87 -9.18
N ASP A 85 25.01 9.75 -10.09
CA ASP A 85 24.80 11.20 -9.96
C ASP A 85 23.30 11.56 -10.00
N PRO A 86 22.85 12.49 -9.14
CA PRO A 86 21.48 12.98 -9.15
C PRO A 86 21.12 13.73 -10.43
N ILE A 87 19.86 13.54 -10.84
CA ILE A 87 19.20 14.21 -11.96
C ILE A 87 18.65 15.56 -11.48
N PHE A 88 19.06 16.69 -12.08
CA PHE A 88 18.63 18.02 -11.62
C PHE A 88 17.32 18.49 -12.29
N THR A 89 17.07 18.08 -13.52
CA THR A 89 15.94 18.50 -14.36
C THR A 89 15.26 17.28 -15.01
N PHE A 90 14.10 17.43 -15.66
CA PHE A 90 13.50 16.30 -16.38
C PHE A 90 14.27 15.98 -17.66
N GLU A 91 14.93 16.97 -18.25
CA GLU A 91 15.73 16.84 -19.46
C GLU A 91 17.00 16.01 -19.22
N ASP A 92 17.63 16.17 -18.04
CA ASP A 92 18.78 15.37 -17.58
C ASP A 92 18.45 13.85 -17.44
N SER A 93 17.16 13.49 -17.33
CA SER A 93 16.71 12.15 -16.93
C SER A 93 16.82 11.08 -18.01
N GLY A 94 16.94 11.49 -19.29
CA GLY A 94 16.88 10.55 -20.41
C GLY A 94 15.56 9.77 -20.54
N PHE A 95 14.47 10.23 -19.91
CA PHE A 95 13.14 9.62 -20.06
C PHE A 95 12.56 9.87 -21.46
N PRO A 96 11.69 8.98 -21.98
CA PRO A 96 10.89 9.22 -23.17
C PRO A 96 10.14 10.55 -23.09
N ALA A 97 10.03 11.25 -24.22
CA ALA A 97 9.39 12.56 -24.29
C ALA A 97 7.93 12.50 -23.78
N GLU A 98 7.24 11.40 -24.07
CA GLU A 98 5.88 11.11 -23.63
C GLU A 98 5.73 11.11 -22.10
N ILE A 99 6.74 10.62 -21.36
CA ILE A 99 6.75 10.66 -19.88
C ILE A 99 7.09 12.05 -19.37
N VAL A 100 8.02 12.75 -20.02
CA VAL A 100 8.40 14.13 -19.65
C VAL A 100 7.25 15.11 -19.86
N ASP A 101 6.50 14.97 -20.96
CA ASP A 101 5.35 15.81 -21.25
C ASP A 101 4.16 15.50 -20.34
N GLU A 102 3.94 14.22 -19.95
CA GLU A 102 2.94 13.88 -18.92
C GLU A 102 3.31 14.48 -17.55
N MET A 103 4.60 14.48 -17.17
CA MET A 103 5.05 15.17 -15.94
C MET A 103 4.79 16.68 -15.98
N ARG A 104 5.03 17.33 -17.14
CA ARG A 104 4.72 18.76 -17.34
C ARG A 104 3.22 19.02 -17.32
N TYR A 105 2.41 18.15 -17.93
CA TYR A 105 0.94 18.24 -17.95
C TYR A 105 0.34 18.10 -16.54
N ALA A 106 0.88 17.19 -15.73
CA ALA A 106 0.56 17.04 -14.31
C ALA A 106 1.06 18.21 -13.43
N GLY A 107 1.71 19.22 -14.01
CA GLY A 107 2.15 20.45 -13.33
C GLY A 107 3.48 20.34 -12.58
N PHE A 108 4.26 19.28 -12.78
CA PHE A 108 5.59 19.19 -12.18
C PHE A 108 6.59 20.11 -12.91
N THR A 109 7.32 20.92 -12.16
CA THR A 109 8.30 21.88 -12.70
C THR A 109 9.75 21.39 -12.63
N ALA A 110 10.07 20.51 -11.68
CA ALA A 110 11.37 19.87 -11.52
C ALA A 110 11.22 18.57 -10.69
N PRO A 111 12.18 17.63 -10.78
CA PRO A 111 12.19 16.45 -9.93
C PRO A 111 12.29 16.82 -8.43
N THR A 112 11.59 16.09 -7.56
CA THR A 112 11.78 16.24 -6.12
C THR A 112 13.13 15.64 -5.68
N PRO A 113 13.72 16.03 -4.53
CA PRO A 113 15.02 15.50 -4.09
C PRO A 113 15.13 13.96 -4.06
N ILE A 114 14.02 13.28 -3.69
CA ILE A 114 13.97 11.82 -3.65
C ILE A 114 13.86 11.20 -5.05
N GLN A 115 13.23 11.89 -6.02
CA GLN A 115 13.21 11.50 -7.43
C GLN A 115 14.58 11.71 -8.08
N SER A 116 15.15 12.91 -7.94
CA SER A 116 16.48 13.29 -8.47
C SER A 116 17.56 12.27 -8.17
N GLN A 117 17.66 11.82 -6.91
CA GLN A 117 18.68 10.85 -6.51
C GLN A 117 18.18 9.40 -6.61
N GLY A 118 16.89 9.13 -6.49
CA GLY A 118 16.31 7.79 -6.53
C GLY A 118 16.18 7.19 -7.92
N TRP A 119 15.77 7.96 -8.93
CA TRP A 119 15.67 7.51 -10.32
C TRP A 119 16.98 6.93 -10.87
N PRO A 120 18.14 7.62 -10.83
CA PRO A 120 19.36 7.08 -11.44
C PRO A 120 19.88 5.82 -10.71
N ILE A 121 19.55 5.67 -9.42
CA ILE A 121 19.81 4.43 -8.66
C ILE A 121 18.89 3.32 -9.15
N ALA A 122 17.57 3.54 -9.18
CA ALA A 122 16.59 2.56 -9.63
C ALA A 122 16.87 2.09 -11.07
N LEU A 123 17.21 3.01 -11.98
CA LEU A 123 17.52 2.73 -13.38
C LEU A 123 18.88 2.03 -13.57
N SER A 124 19.79 2.10 -12.59
CA SER A 124 21.04 1.33 -12.60
C SER A 124 20.85 -0.17 -12.30
N GLY A 125 19.63 -0.59 -11.94
CA GLY A 125 19.31 -1.98 -11.61
C GLY A 125 19.84 -2.45 -10.25
N ARG A 126 20.28 -1.53 -9.38
CA ARG A 126 20.72 -1.84 -8.01
C ARG A 126 19.58 -1.78 -7.01
N ASP A 127 19.66 -2.63 -5.99
CA ASP A 127 18.73 -2.60 -4.87
C ASP A 127 18.85 -1.27 -4.13
N MET A 128 17.75 -0.77 -3.58
CA MET A 128 17.78 0.51 -2.88
C MET A 128 16.75 0.67 -1.77
N VAL A 129 17.07 1.59 -0.86
CA VAL A 129 16.21 2.07 0.23
C VAL A 129 15.99 3.57 0.04
N GLY A 130 14.74 3.99 -0.19
CA GLY A 130 14.35 5.38 -0.31
C GLY A 130 13.54 5.89 0.88
N ILE A 131 14.16 6.71 1.74
CA ILE A 131 13.55 7.26 2.94
C ILE A 131 13.29 8.75 2.74
N ALA A 132 12.01 9.13 2.70
CA ALA A 132 11.59 10.53 2.59
C ALA A 132 10.17 10.72 3.14
N LYS A 133 9.88 11.92 3.68
CA LYS A 133 8.57 12.28 4.24
C LYS A 133 7.40 12.01 3.29
N THR A 134 6.18 11.85 3.82
CA THR A 134 4.95 11.76 3.01
C THR A 134 4.79 13.01 2.13
N GLY A 135 4.26 12.85 0.92
CA GLY A 135 4.13 13.95 -0.06
C GLY A 135 5.42 14.37 -0.76
N SER A 136 6.53 13.62 -0.60
CA SER A 136 7.81 13.90 -1.28
C SER A 136 7.92 13.38 -2.72
N GLY A 137 6.91 12.69 -3.26
CA GLY A 137 6.93 12.15 -4.63
C GLY A 137 7.57 10.75 -4.77
N LYS A 138 7.69 9.97 -3.68
CA LYS A 138 8.21 8.59 -3.68
C LYS A 138 7.54 7.69 -4.72
N THR A 139 6.24 7.82 -4.93
CA THR A 139 5.45 7.00 -5.88
C THR A 139 6.01 7.04 -7.31
N LEU A 140 6.32 8.23 -7.82
CA LEU A 140 6.98 8.39 -9.13
C LEU A 140 8.47 8.04 -9.09
N SER A 141 9.10 8.04 -7.92
CA SER A 141 10.50 7.62 -7.74
C SER A 141 10.71 6.13 -8.05
N TYR A 142 9.68 5.29 -7.89
CA TYR A 142 9.71 3.88 -8.26
C TYR A 142 8.84 3.50 -9.47
N LEU A 143 7.74 4.20 -9.76
CA LEU A 143 6.89 3.87 -10.90
C LEU A 143 7.55 4.15 -12.25
N LEU A 144 8.18 5.33 -12.44
CA LEU A 144 8.77 5.67 -13.73
C LEU A 144 9.95 4.73 -14.08
N PRO A 145 10.88 4.40 -13.16
CA PRO A 145 11.89 3.38 -13.45
C PRO A 145 11.30 1.97 -13.65
N ALA A 146 10.18 1.61 -13.01
CA ALA A 146 9.50 0.34 -13.28
C ALA A 146 8.98 0.29 -14.72
N MET A 147 8.39 1.37 -15.22
CA MET A 147 7.88 1.47 -16.60
C MET A 147 9.01 1.34 -17.62
N LEU A 148 10.11 2.07 -17.44
CA LEU A 148 11.29 1.99 -18.31
C LEU A 148 12.01 0.64 -18.24
N HIS A 149 11.99 0.00 -17.08
CA HIS A 149 12.48 -1.37 -16.92
C HIS A 149 11.61 -2.38 -17.68
N ILE A 150 10.28 -2.22 -17.65
CA ILE A 150 9.31 -3.06 -18.38
C ILE A 150 9.53 -2.98 -19.90
N GLU A 151 9.72 -1.77 -20.45
CA GLU A 151 9.94 -1.57 -21.89
C GLU A 151 11.19 -2.29 -22.42
N GLN A 152 12.20 -2.52 -21.57
CA GLN A 152 13.42 -3.24 -21.91
C GLN A 152 13.26 -4.77 -21.91
N GLN A 153 12.16 -5.32 -21.36
CA GLN A 153 11.94 -6.77 -21.29
C GLN A 153 11.13 -7.29 -22.49
N SER A 154 11.14 -8.61 -22.68
CA SER A 154 10.22 -9.27 -23.62
C SER A 154 8.77 -8.99 -23.22
N ARG A 155 7.90 -8.68 -24.20
CA ARG A 155 6.46 -8.47 -23.93
C ARG A 155 5.84 -9.69 -23.24
N ILE A 156 4.94 -9.45 -22.31
CA ILE A 156 4.23 -10.50 -21.57
C ILE A 156 3.42 -11.40 -22.52
N ARG A 157 3.45 -12.71 -22.25
CA ARG A 157 2.65 -13.72 -22.96
C ARG A 157 1.49 -14.18 -22.10
N ARG A 158 0.49 -14.85 -22.69
CA ARG A 158 -0.61 -15.43 -21.91
C ARG A 158 -0.06 -16.46 -20.91
N GLY A 159 -0.34 -16.28 -19.62
CA GLY A 159 0.17 -17.11 -18.53
C GLY A 159 1.47 -16.60 -17.89
N ASP A 160 2.10 -15.56 -18.43
CA ASP A 160 3.17 -14.85 -17.73
C ASP A 160 2.64 -14.12 -16.49
N GLY A 161 3.47 -14.06 -15.46
CA GLY A 161 3.28 -13.15 -14.34
C GLY A 161 3.69 -11.70 -14.68
N PRO A 162 3.44 -10.74 -13.76
CA PRO A 162 3.91 -9.37 -13.93
C PRO A 162 5.44 -9.30 -13.96
N ILE A 163 5.95 -8.24 -14.59
CA ILE A 163 7.38 -7.88 -14.60
C ILE A 163 7.72 -7.02 -13.36
N ALA A 164 6.81 -6.12 -12.97
CA ALA A 164 6.93 -5.31 -11.78
C ALA A 164 5.84 -5.63 -10.74
N LEU A 165 6.24 -5.79 -9.48
CA LEU A 165 5.36 -6.01 -8.35
C LEU A 165 5.55 -4.90 -7.31
N ILE A 166 4.45 -4.26 -6.90
CA ILE A 166 4.44 -3.22 -5.88
C ILE A 166 3.57 -3.68 -4.72
N LEU A 167 4.18 -3.91 -3.55
CA LEU A 167 3.46 -4.24 -2.33
C LEU A 167 3.19 -2.97 -1.51
N ALA A 168 1.96 -2.85 -1.02
CA ALA A 168 1.50 -1.77 -0.15
C ALA A 168 0.70 -2.32 1.06
N PRO A 169 0.78 -1.69 2.25
CA PRO A 169 0.10 -2.15 3.46
C PRO A 169 -1.43 -2.07 3.41
N THR A 170 -1.98 -1.04 2.76
CA THR A 170 -3.43 -0.76 2.75
C THR A 170 -4.02 -0.84 1.35
N ARG A 171 -5.34 -1.07 1.29
CA ARG A 171 -6.09 -1.18 0.03
C ARG A 171 -6.16 0.17 -0.67
N GLU A 172 -6.40 1.20 0.13
CA GLU A 172 -6.51 2.59 -0.26
C GLU A 172 -5.21 3.08 -0.91
N LEU A 173 -4.05 2.80 -0.28
CA LEU A 173 -2.75 3.13 -0.84
C LEU A 173 -2.47 2.34 -2.13
N ALA A 174 -2.77 1.04 -2.17
CA ALA A 174 -2.65 0.25 -3.40
C ALA A 174 -3.51 0.81 -4.54
N GLN A 175 -4.71 1.33 -4.25
CA GLN A 175 -5.58 1.99 -5.23
C GLN A 175 -5.04 3.37 -5.69
N GLN A 176 -4.42 4.15 -4.81
CA GLN A 176 -3.74 5.40 -5.18
C GLN A 176 -2.55 5.16 -6.09
N ILE A 177 -1.67 4.21 -5.74
CA ILE A 177 -0.52 3.84 -6.58
C ILE A 177 -1.02 3.35 -7.95
N LYS A 178 -2.12 2.58 -7.99
CA LYS A 178 -2.78 2.18 -9.24
C LYS A 178 -3.25 3.39 -10.06
N GLN A 179 -3.85 4.41 -9.43
CA GLN A 179 -4.30 5.62 -10.13
C GLN A 179 -3.13 6.35 -10.79
N VAL A 180 -2.00 6.51 -10.08
CA VAL A 180 -0.77 7.11 -10.66
C VAL A 180 -0.18 6.22 -11.76
N ALA A 181 -0.22 4.90 -11.60
CA ALA A 181 0.21 3.96 -12.64
C ALA A 181 -0.71 3.96 -13.88
N ASP A 182 -2.01 4.27 -13.73
CA ASP A 182 -2.96 4.46 -14.83
C ASP A 182 -2.75 5.78 -15.58
N GLU A 183 -2.28 6.82 -14.89
CA GLU A 183 -1.95 8.13 -15.46
C GLU A 183 -0.67 8.02 -16.31
N PHE A 184 0.46 7.71 -15.66
CA PHE A 184 1.78 7.63 -16.32
C PHE A 184 1.98 6.39 -17.19
N GLY A 185 1.17 5.33 -17.03
CA GLY A 185 1.26 4.11 -17.84
C GLY A 185 0.55 4.19 -19.19
N ARG A 186 -0.38 5.15 -19.38
CA ARG A 186 -1.14 5.32 -20.64
C ARG A 186 -0.26 5.70 -21.84
N PRO A 187 0.64 6.70 -21.76
CA PRO A 187 1.46 7.08 -22.91
C PRO A 187 2.33 5.92 -23.42
N VAL A 188 2.92 5.15 -22.49
CA VAL A 188 3.77 3.98 -22.76
C VAL A 188 3.01 2.65 -22.93
N LYS A 189 1.66 2.67 -22.90
CA LYS A 189 0.77 1.52 -23.14
C LYS A 189 0.99 0.33 -22.18
N ILE A 190 1.44 0.61 -20.96
CA ILE A 190 1.69 -0.39 -19.90
C ILE A 190 0.39 -0.66 -19.14
N LYS A 191 0.03 -1.93 -18.97
CA LYS A 191 -1.16 -2.36 -18.22
C LYS A 191 -0.81 -2.63 -16.76
N ASN A 192 -1.75 -2.32 -15.88
CA ASN A 192 -1.62 -2.61 -14.46
C ASN A 192 -2.96 -3.08 -13.86
N THR A 193 -2.90 -3.82 -12.75
CA THR A 193 -4.08 -4.09 -11.90
C THR A 193 -3.75 -3.94 -10.41
N CYS A 194 -4.79 -3.89 -9.58
CA CYS A 194 -4.70 -3.68 -8.14
C CYS A 194 -5.37 -4.84 -7.36
N LEU A 195 -4.58 -5.59 -6.60
CA LEU A 195 -5.00 -6.81 -5.89
C LEU A 195 -5.17 -6.56 -4.38
N PHE A 196 -6.41 -6.53 -3.92
CA PHE A 196 -6.73 -6.36 -2.51
C PHE A 196 -7.91 -7.19 -2.02
N GLY A 197 -7.83 -7.63 -0.76
CA GLY A 197 -8.89 -8.37 -0.07
C GLY A 197 -10.19 -7.57 -0.03
N GLY A 198 -11.36 -8.21 -0.02
CA GLY A 198 -12.65 -7.50 0.00
C GLY A 198 -12.99 -6.68 -1.27
N GLY A 199 -12.18 -6.77 -2.33
CA GLY A 199 -12.58 -6.41 -3.70
C GLY A 199 -13.06 -7.63 -4.49
N ALA A 200 -13.73 -7.40 -5.62
CA ALA A 200 -14.29 -8.45 -6.48
C ALA A 200 -13.20 -9.38 -7.05
N LYS A 201 -13.02 -10.55 -6.42
CA LYS A 201 -11.95 -11.51 -6.75
C LYS A 201 -11.99 -11.95 -8.21
N ARG A 202 -13.18 -12.12 -8.79
CA ARG A 202 -13.35 -12.52 -10.21
C ARG A 202 -12.75 -11.50 -11.19
N GLN A 203 -12.93 -10.19 -10.94
CA GLN A 203 -12.37 -9.16 -11.83
C GLN A 203 -10.84 -9.16 -11.74
N GLN A 204 -10.30 -9.14 -10.52
CA GLN A 204 -8.85 -9.20 -10.29
C GLN A 204 -8.22 -10.49 -10.89
N SER A 205 -8.94 -11.61 -10.89
CA SER A 205 -8.52 -12.84 -11.59
C SER A 205 -8.44 -12.66 -13.10
N GLN A 206 -9.50 -12.09 -13.70
CA GLN A 206 -9.57 -11.85 -15.14
C GLN A 206 -8.46 -10.90 -15.60
N ASP A 207 -8.19 -9.83 -14.86
CA ASP A 207 -7.09 -8.90 -15.16
C ASP A 207 -5.73 -9.64 -15.19
N LEU A 208 -5.49 -10.57 -14.26
CA LEU A 208 -4.27 -11.39 -14.23
C LEU A 208 -4.22 -12.41 -15.39
N GLU A 209 -5.34 -13.03 -15.75
CA GLU A 209 -5.45 -13.97 -16.87
C GLU A 209 -5.23 -13.30 -18.24
N TYR A 210 -5.63 -12.03 -18.40
CA TYR A 210 -5.36 -11.22 -19.60
C TYR A 210 -3.89 -10.77 -19.71
N GLY A 211 -3.13 -10.84 -18.61
CA GLY A 211 -1.76 -10.37 -18.52
C GLY A 211 -1.67 -8.86 -18.27
N VAL A 212 -0.90 -8.52 -17.23
CA VAL A 212 -0.53 -7.14 -16.86
C VAL A 212 0.96 -7.08 -16.57
N GLU A 213 1.62 -5.99 -16.97
CA GLU A 213 3.05 -5.82 -16.73
C GLU A 213 3.34 -5.38 -15.28
N ILE A 214 2.43 -4.60 -14.67
CA ILE A 214 2.50 -4.14 -13.27
C ILE A 214 1.37 -4.75 -12.43
N VAL A 215 1.72 -5.31 -11.26
CA VAL A 215 0.75 -5.63 -10.19
C VAL A 215 1.02 -4.74 -8.98
N ILE A 216 -0.01 -4.01 -8.53
CA ILE A 216 -0.02 -3.34 -7.23
C ILE A 216 -0.85 -4.20 -6.28
N ALA A 217 -0.37 -4.54 -5.08
CA ALA A 217 -1.07 -5.49 -4.21
C ALA A 217 -0.91 -5.25 -2.71
N THR A 218 -1.97 -5.59 -1.96
CA THR A 218 -1.85 -5.91 -0.54
C THR A 218 -1.41 -7.38 -0.39
N PRO A 219 -0.45 -7.72 0.52
CA PRO A 219 0.13 -9.07 0.59
C PRO A 219 -0.88 -10.22 0.66
N GLY A 220 -1.93 -10.09 1.48
CA GLY A 220 -2.90 -11.18 1.70
C GLY A 220 -3.68 -11.61 0.45
N ARG A 221 -4.07 -10.68 -0.44
CA ARG A 221 -4.79 -11.04 -1.69
C ARG A 221 -3.84 -11.54 -2.77
N LEU A 222 -2.60 -11.08 -2.81
CA LEU A 222 -1.60 -11.67 -3.70
C LEU A 222 -1.30 -13.11 -3.30
N ASN A 223 -1.12 -13.39 -2.00
CA ASN A 223 -0.90 -14.75 -1.50
C ASN A 223 -2.07 -15.70 -1.81
N ASP A 224 -3.32 -15.23 -1.72
CA ASP A 224 -4.50 -15.98 -2.17
C ASP A 224 -4.41 -16.35 -3.67
N PHE A 225 -4.11 -15.38 -4.55
CA PHE A 225 -3.98 -15.63 -5.99
C PHE A 225 -2.78 -16.50 -6.39
N LEU A 226 -1.63 -16.37 -5.71
CA LEU A 226 -0.47 -17.24 -5.89
C LEU A 226 -0.78 -18.68 -5.42
N SER A 227 -1.38 -18.85 -4.25
CA SER A 227 -1.77 -20.16 -3.70
C SER A 227 -2.76 -20.90 -4.58
N SER A 228 -3.62 -20.16 -5.29
CA SER A 228 -4.64 -20.68 -6.19
C SER A 228 -4.23 -20.66 -7.68
N ASN A 229 -2.96 -20.37 -7.99
CA ASN A 229 -2.38 -20.36 -9.34
C ASN A 229 -3.07 -19.43 -10.37
N HIS A 230 -3.76 -18.38 -9.93
CA HIS A 230 -4.31 -17.36 -10.85
C HIS A 230 -3.23 -16.41 -11.38
N THR A 231 -2.07 -16.37 -10.74
CA THR A 231 -0.87 -15.67 -11.23
C THR A 231 0.39 -16.35 -10.69
N ASN A 232 1.56 -15.88 -11.13
CA ASN A 232 2.88 -16.33 -10.69
C ASN A 232 3.87 -15.15 -10.71
N LEU A 233 5.07 -15.30 -10.14
CA LEU A 233 6.09 -14.23 -10.11
C LEU A 233 7.39 -14.63 -10.85
N LYS A 234 7.32 -15.59 -11.79
CA LYS A 234 8.48 -16.07 -12.56
C LYS A 234 9.09 -14.98 -13.48
N ARG A 235 8.26 -14.03 -13.92
CA ARG A 235 8.66 -12.87 -14.74
C ARG A 235 9.04 -11.64 -13.92
N CYS A 236 8.74 -11.63 -12.62
CA CYS A 236 8.90 -10.45 -11.76
C CYS A 236 10.39 -10.16 -11.54
N SER A 237 10.90 -9.09 -12.15
CA SER A 237 12.30 -8.67 -12.03
C SER A 237 12.47 -7.32 -11.36
N TYR A 238 11.38 -6.63 -11.02
CA TYR A 238 11.38 -5.36 -10.30
C TYR A 238 10.37 -5.41 -9.14
N LEU A 239 10.86 -5.46 -7.90
CA LEU A 239 10.06 -5.51 -6.67
C LEU A 239 10.11 -4.17 -5.94
N VAL A 240 8.94 -3.64 -5.57
CA VAL A 240 8.79 -2.47 -4.72
C VAL A 240 8.07 -2.85 -3.43
N LEU A 241 8.61 -2.45 -2.29
CA LEU A 241 7.93 -2.47 -1.00
C LEU A 241 7.68 -1.02 -0.56
N ASP A 242 6.46 -0.50 -0.72
CA ASP A 242 6.11 0.85 -0.28
C ASP A 242 5.46 0.84 1.11
N GLU A 243 5.74 1.86 1.92
CA GLU A 243 5.48 1.88 3.36
C GLU A 243 5.99 0.59 4.06
N ALA A 244 7.25 0.22 3.82
CA ALA A 244 7.87 -1.00 4.34
C ALA A 244 7.89 -1.07 5.89
N ASP A 245 7.97 0.08 6.56
CA ASP A 245 7.77 0.21 8.01
C ASP A 245 6.37 -0.23 8.45
N ARG A 246 5.34 0.17 7.72
CA ARG A 246 3.94 -0.13 8.05
C ARG A 246 3.56 -1.56 7.74
N MET A 247 4.15 -2.16 6.72
CA MET A 247 3.97 -3.58 6.46
C MET A 247 4.53 -4.46 7.59
N LEU A 248 5.63 -4.03 8.24
CA LEU A 248 6.12 -4.68 9.46
C LEU A 248 5.19 -4.43 10.66
N ASP A 249 4.79 -3.19 10.93
CA ASP A 249 3.86 -2.84 12.02
C ASP A 249 2.58 -3.70 12.00
N MET A 250 2.07 -3.98 10.79
CA MET A 250 0.84 -4.74 10.56
C MET A 250 1.03 -6.26 10.59
N GLY A 251 2.24 -6.75 10.84
CA GLY A 251 2.54 -8.19 10.88
C GLY A 251 2.52 -8.86 9.51
N PHE A 252 2.71 -8.13 8.40
CA PHE A 252 2.80 -8.72 7.06
C PHE A 252 4.15 -9.35 6.75
N GLU A 253 5.16 -9.29 7.64
CA GLU A 253 6.48 -9.87 7.40
C GLU A 253 6.45 -11.34 6.91
N PRO A 254 5.69 -12.28 7.52
CA PRO A 254 5.64 -13.65 7.02
C PRO A 254 4.99 -13.76 5.64
N GLN A 255 4.00 -12.90 5.36
CA GLN A 255 3.32 -12.84 4.07
C GLN A 255 4.24 -12.28 2.98
N ILE A 256 5.07 -11.28 3.29
CA ILE A 256 6.08 -10.71 2.39
C ILE A 256 7.19 -11.72 2.14
N ARG A 257 7.69 -12.39 3.19
CA ARG A 257 8.70 -13.45 3.08
C ARG A 257 8.24 -14.57 2.15
N ALA A 258 6.97 -14.98 2.25
CA ALA A 258 6.36 -15.95 1.36
C ALA A 258 6.27 -15.46 -0.10
N ILE A 259 5.88 -14.19 -0.34
CA ILE A 259 5.81 -13.59 -1.68
C ILE A 259 7.21 -13.51 -2.32
N ILE A 260 8.20 -13.00 -1.59
CA ILE A 260 9.58 -12.85 -2.12
C ILE A 260 10.20 -14.20 -2.44
N GLY A 261 9.87 -15.25 -1.66
CA GLY A 261 10.26 -16.63 -1.98
C GLY A 261 9.70 -17.19 -3.30
N GLN A 262 8.68 -16.55 -3.89
CA GLN A 262 8.13 -16.86 -5.22
C GLN A 262 8.71 -15.99 -6.36
N ILE A 263 9.62 -15.05 -6.06
CA ILE A 263 10.28 -14.19 -7.05
C ILE A 263 11.64 -14.79 -7.44
N ARG A 264 11.99 -14.69 -8.72
CA ARG A 264 13.30 -15.12 -9.28
C ARG A 264 14.48 -14.46 -8.53
N PRO A 265 15.61 -15.14 -8.31
CA PRO A 265 16.67 -14.66 -7.41
C PRO A 265 17.47 -13.43 -7.91
N ASP A 266 17.32 -13.07 -9.19
CA ASP A 266 17.98 -11.98 -9.92
C ASP A 266 17.06 -10.77 -10.20
N HIS A 267 15.98 -10.62 -9.41
CA HIS A 267 15.20 -9.38 -9.36
C HIS A 267 16.00 -8.22 -8.72
N GLN A 268 15.50 -7.01 -8.91
CA GLN A 268 15.88 -5.80 -8.18
C GLN A 268 14.84 -5.52 -7.07
N THR A 269 15.28 -5.13 -5.88
CA THR A 269 14.42 -4.77 -4.75
C THR A 269 14.57 -3.30 -4.35
N LEU A 270 13.45 -2.59 -4.30
CA LEU A 270 13.37 -1.20 -3.87
C LEU A 270 12.42 -1.06 -2.68
N MET A 271 12.93 -0.65 -1.52
CA MET A 271 12.12 -0.38 -0.33
C MET A 271 11.93 1.12 -0.13
N TRP A 272 10.69 1.56 0.09
CA TRP A 272 10.34 2.95 0.29
C TRP A 272 9.60 3.14 1.61
N SER A 273 9.96 4.21 2.32
CA SER A 273 9.40 4.47 3.65
C SER A 273 9.40 5.97 3.98
N ALA A 274 8.53 6.34 4.93
CA ALA A 274 8.61 7.63 5.61
C ALA A 274 9.47 7.58 6.88
N THR A 275 9.62 6.41 7.52
CA THR A 275 10.40 6.25 8.76
C THR A 275 11.40 5.09 8.64
N TRP A 276 12.44 5.08 9.49
CA TRP A 276 13.49 4.06 9.43
C TRP A 276 13.87 3.48 10.80
N PRO A 277 12.95 2.76 11.47
CA PRO A 277 13.26 2.07 12.73
C PRO A 277 14.10 0.81 12.51
N ASP A 278 14.78 0.34 13.55
CA ASP A 278 15.68 -0.83 13.50
C ASP A 278 15.00 -2.12 13.02
N ALA A 279 13.68 -2.25 13.21
CA ALA A 279 12.90 -3.36 12.67
C ALA A 279 12.97 -3.43 11.13
N VAL A 280 12.89 -2.28 10.44
CA VAL A 280 13.03 -2.18 8.98
C VAL A 280 14.49 -2.35 8.56
N ALA A 281 15.43 -1.83 9.34
CA ALA A 281 16.86 -2.05 9.08
C ALA A 281 17.26 -3.55 9.15
N ARG A 282 16.55 -4.36 9.96
CA ARG A 282 16.68 -5.84 9.95
C ARG A 282 16.06 -6.46 8.69
N LEU A 283 14.83 -6.07 8.33
CA LEU A 283 14.16 -6.51 7.10
C LEU A 283 15.08 -6.31 5.88
N VAL A 284 15.75 -5.17 5.75
CA VAL A 284 16.67 -4.90 4.63
C VAL A 284 17.78 -5.93 4.46
N LYS A 285 18.37 -6.41 5.57
CA LYS A 285 19.47 -7.39 5.54
C LYS A 285 19.04 -8.75 4.99
N ASP A 286 17.76 -9.09 5.11
CA ASP A 286 17.21 -10.37 4.65
C ASP A 286 16.87 -10.36 3.14
N TYR A 287 16.59 -9.20 2.54
CA TYR A 287 16.01 -9.12 1.19
C TYR A 287 16.79 -8.28 0.17
N LEU A 288 17.73 -7.41 0.56
CA LEU A 288 18.51 -6.58 -0.37
C LEU A 288 19.97 -7.03 -0.47
N LYS A 289 20.57 -6.81 -1.65
CA LYS A 289 21.96 -7.15 -1.99
C LYS A 289 22.66 -5.91 -2.56
N ASP A 290 23.86 -5.58 -2.06
CA ASP A 290 24.67 -4.42 -2.49
C ASP A 290 23.86 -3.13 -2.72
N TYR A 291 23.06 -2.76 -1.72
CA TYR A 291 22.04 -1.73 -1.88
C TYR A 291 22.55 -0.31 -1.56
N ILE A 292 21.91 0.68 -2.17
CA ILE A 292 22.10 2.09 -1.83
C ILE A 292 20.94 2.56 -0.95
N GLN A 293 21.25 3.20 0.18
CA GLN A 293 20.27 3.89 1.01
C GLN A 293 20.34 5.40 0.75
N ILE A 294 19.19 5.99 0.44
CA ILE A 294 19.02 7.44 0.34
C ILE A 294 18.03 7.92 1.41
N ASN A 295 18.41 9.01 2.06
CA ASN A 295 17.64 9.69 3.09
C ASN A 295 17.46 11.15 2.66
N VAL A 296 16.21 11.62 2.59
CA VAL A 296 15.88 13.02 2.29
C VAL A 296 15.23 13.66 3.51
N GLY A 297 15.89 14.69 4.03
CA GLY A 297 15.53 15.36 5.28
C GLY A 297 16.22 14.75 6.50
N SER A 298 15.79 15.17 7.69
CA SER A 298 16.38 14.73 8.96
C SER A 298 16.35 13.21 9.14
N LEU A 299 17.48 12.64 9.58
CA LEU A 299 17.58 11.25 10.02
C LEU A 299 16.83 10.97 11.33
N LYS A 300 16.51 12.01 12.12
CA LYS A 300 15.65 11.89 13.29
C LYS A 300 14.20 11.91 12.84
N LEU A 301 13.36 11.15 13.53
CA LEU A 301 11.93 10.98 13.22
C LEU A 301 11.19 12.33 13.38
N ALA A 302 11.16 13.10 12.29
CA ALA A 302 10.63 14.45 12.24
C ALA A 302 9.27 14.45 11.57
N ALA A 303 8.24 14.92 12.29
CA ALA A 303 6.98 15.32 11.67
C ALA A 303 7.24 16.44 10.66
N ASN A 304 6.40 16.55 9.63
CA ASN A 304 6.55 17.58 8.60
C ASN A 304 6.44 18.98 9.26
N HIS A 305 7.48 19.81 9.14
CA HIS A 305 7.55 21.13 9.78
C HIS A 305 6.40 22.09 9.39
N ASN A 306 5.70 21.82 8.29
CA ASN A 306 4.50 22.56 7.87
C ASN A 306 3.23 22.21 8.69
N ILE A 307 3.31 21.31 9.67
CA ILE A 307 2.20 20.90 10.53
C ILE A 307 2.35 21.55 11.91
N LEU A 308 1.42 22.44 12.25
CA LEU A 308 1.26 22.91 13.63
C LEU A 308 0.82 21.75 14.53
N GLN A 309 1.60 21.46 15.56
CA GLN A 309 1.33 20.39 16.51
C GLN A 309 0.95 20.98 17.85
N ILE A 310 -0.25 20.63 18.34
CA ILE A 310 -0.78 21.03 19.64
C ILE A 310 -1.01 19.75 20.43
N ILE A 311 -0.55 19.71 21.67
CA ILE A 311 -0.73 18.58 22.59
C ILE A 311 -1.54 19.08 23.78
N ASP A 312 -2.75 18.54 23.96
CA ASP A 312 -3.60 18.82 25.10
C ASP A 312 -3.58 17.64 26.09
N VAL A 313 -3.01 17.88 27.27
CA VAL A 313 -2.90 16.88 28.34
C VAL A 313 -4.19 16.88 29.15
N CYS A 314 -4.94 15.77 29.09
CA CYS A 314 -6.24 15.63 29.74
C CYS A 314 -6.49 14.20 30.22
N GLN A 315 -7.47 14.06 31.12
CA GLN A 315 -8.01 12.78 31.57
C GLN A 315 -8.95 12.19 30.51
N GLU A 316 -9.09 10.86 30.51
CA GLU A 316 -9.87 10.14 29.49
C GLU A 316 -11.35 10.60 29.43
N PHE A 317 -11.94 10.97 30.57
CA PHE A 317 -13.32 11.46 30.64
C PHE A 317 -13.51 12.88 30.07
N GLU A 318 -12.45 13.68 29.96
CA GLU A 318 -12.50 15.05 29.44
C GLU A 318 -12.47 15.08 27.90
N LYS A 319 -11.88 14.05 27.28
CA LYS A 319 -11.64 14.00 25.82
C LYS A 319 -12.90 14.24 24.99
N GLU A 320 -14.04 13.70 25.40
CA GLU A 320 -15.28 13.90 24.64
C GLU A 320 -15.79 15.34 24.72
N ALA A 321 -15.66 16.01 25.88
CA ALA A 321 -16.07 17.40 26.02
C ALA A 321 -15.11 18.34 25.26
N LYS A 322 -13.80 18.10 25.36
CA LYS A 322 -12.76 18.80 24.61
C LYS A 322 -12.96 18.64 23.09
N LEU A 323 -13.29 17.44 22.61
CA LEU A 323 -13.59 17.20 21.20
C LEU A 323 -14.81 18.01 20.70
N SER A 324 -15.89 18.09 21.49
CA SER A 324 -17.09 18.89 21.13
C SER A 324 -16.84 20.41 21.18
N ILE A 325 -15.83 20.88 21.90
CA ILE A 325 -15.38 22.28 21.85
C ILE A 325 -14.55 22.50 20.59
N LEU A 326 -13.51 21.68 20.38
CA LEU A 326 -12.58 21.81 19.27
C LEU A 326 -13.26 21.65 17.89
N LEU A 327 -14.24 20.74 17.77
CA LEU A 327 -15.04 20.62 16.55
C LEU A 327 -15.86 21.89 16.26
N ARG A 328 -16.36 22.59 17.29
CA ARG A 328 -17.14 23.82 17.12
C ARG A 328 -16.29 24.96 16.58
N GLU A 329 -15.04 25.04 17.03
CA GLU A 329 -14.05 26.00 16.56
C GLU A 329 -13.64 25.70 15.11
N ILE A 330 -13.23 24.46 14.81
CA ILE A 330 -12.82 24.07 13.46
C ILE A 330 -13.97 24.21 12.45
N MET A 331 -15.19 23.84 12.82
CA MET A 331 -16.36 23.92 11.93
C MET A 331 -16.90 25.34 11.73
N ALA A 332 -16.42 26.34 12.48
CA ALA A 332 -16.69 27.75 12.20
C ALA A 332 -15.80 28.30 11.07
N GLU A 333 -14.68 27.63 10.74
CA GLU A 333 -13.83 28.00 9.62
C GLU A 333 -14.37 27.51 8.26
N LYS A 334 -14.02 28.24 7.20
CA LYS A 334 -14.38 27.87 5.81
C LYS A 334 -13.66 26.61 5.33
N GLU A 335 -12.51 26.26 5.90
CA GLU A 335 -11.69 25.08 5.57
C GLU A 335 -11.70 24.06 6.72
N CYS A 336 -12.88 23.51 7.04
CA CYS A 336 -13.11 22.68 8.23
C CYS A 336 -12.90 21.16 8.07
N LYS A 337 -12.23 20.69 7.01
CA LYS A 337 -11.97 19.25 6.83
C LYS A 337 -11.16 18.71 8.02
N THR A 338 -11.66 17.65 8.65
CA THR A 338 -11.12 17.12 9.91
C THR A 338 -11.09 15.59 9.90
N ILE A 339 -9.95 15.01 10.28
CA ILE A 339 -9.80 13.57 10.53
C ILE A 339 -9.57 13.35 12.03
N ILE A 340 -10.37 12.49 12.65
CA ILE A 340 -10.28 12.15 14.08
C ILE A 340 -9.85 10.70 14.20
N PHE A 341 -8.67 10.45 14.76
CA PHE A 341 -8.18 9.11 15.01
C PHE A 341 -8.62 8.60 16.38
N ILE A 342 -9.05 7.35 16.43
CA ILE A 342 -9.49 6.67 17.63
C ILE A 342 -8.99 5.22 17.58
N GLU A 343 -8.38 4.76 18.66
CA GLU A 343 -7.70 3.47 18.77
C GLU A 343 -8.57 2.26 18.34
N THR A 344 -9.83 2.19 18.79
CA THR A 344 -10.66 0.99 18.60
C THR A 344 -11.87 1.23 17.69
N LYS A 345 -12.17 0.24 16.84
CA LYS A 345 -13.31 0.23 15.91
C LYS A 345 -14.65 0.51 16.60
N LYS A 346 -14.83 -0.03 17.81
CA LYS A 346 -16.04 0.18 18.63
C LYS A 346 -16.18 1.66 19.02
N ARG A 347 -15.12 2.29 19.55
CA ARG A 347 -15.14 3.71 19.92
C ARG A 347 -15.30 4.62 18.69
N VAL A 348 -14.75 4.24 17.53
CA VAL A 348 -15.01 4.94 16.26
C VAL A 348 -16.51 4.99 15.98
N ASP A 349 -17.23 3.86 16.05
CA ASP A 349 -18.68 3.84 15.84
C ASP A 349 -19.45 4.61 16.93
N ASP A 350 -19.06 4.46 18.20
CA ASP A 350 -19.74 5.12 19.33
C ASP A 350 -19.60 6.65 19.28
N ILE A 351 -18.38 7.17 19.05
CA ILE A 351 -18.13 8.61 18.90
C ILE A 351 -18.77 9.16 17.62
N THR A 352 -18.80 8.41 16.52
CA THR A 352 -19.50 8.86 15.30
C THR A 352 -20.99 9.07 15.55
N ARG A 353 -21.65 8.12 16.22
CA ARG A 353 -23.08 8.27 16.58
C ARG A 353 -23.32 9.48 17.49
N LYS A 354 -22.38 9.82 18.38
CA LYS A 354 -22.45 11.01 19.23
C LYS A 354 -22.30 12.29 18.39
N VAL A 355 -21.21 12.42 17.64
CA VAL A 355 -20.90 13.59 16.79
C VAL A 355 -22.04 13.87 15.79
N THR A 356 -22.62 12.84 15.17
CA THR A 356 -23.79 13.00 14.29
C THR A 356 -25.06 13.38 15.04
N ARG A 357 -25.27 12.90 16.28
CA ARG A 357 -26.42 13.31 17.13
C ARG A 357 -26.31 14.77 17.56
N ASP A 358 -25.08 15.24 17.80
CA ASP A 358 -24.77 16.63 18.13
C ASP A 358 -24.91 17.57 16.90
N GLY A 359 -25.37 17.05 15.75
CA GLY A 359 -25.68 17.79 14.53
C GLY A 359 -24.56 17.86 13.50
N TRP A 360 -23.38 17.30 13.79
CA TRP A 360 -22.21 17.46 12.92
C TRP A 360 -22.19 16.43 11.76
N PRO A 361 -21.86 16.87 10.52
CA PRO A 361 -21.75 15.99 9.36
C PRO A 361 -20.46 15.16 9.44
N ALA A 362 -20.56 13.97 10.05
CA ALA A 362 -19.48 13.02 10.23
C ALA A 362 -19.79 11.63 9.66
N MET A 363 -18.74 10.91 9.26
CA MET A 363 -18.76 9.47 8.95
C MET A 363 -17.54 8.78 9.54
N CYS A 364 -17.58 7.44 9.57
CA CYS A 364 -16.45 6.64 10.03
C CYS A 364 -15.90 5.63 9.04
N ILE A 365 -14.62 5.33 9.20
CA ILE A 365 -13.89 4.30 8.47
C ILE A 365 -13.06 3.42 9.41
N HIS A 366 -13.30 2.12 9.36
CA HIS A 366 -12.56 1.12 10.13
C HIS A 366 -12.66 -0.27 9.49
N GLY A 367 -11.91 -1.23 10.03
CA GLY A 367 -11.75 -2.57 9.45
C GLY A 367 -13.01 -3.42 9.33
N ASP A 368 -14.10 -3.11 10.05
CA ASP A 368 -15.35 -3.89 10.00
C ASP A 368 -16.42 -3.25 9.09
N LYS A 369 -16.17 -2.06 8.52
CA LYS A 369 -17.00 -1.50 7.46
C LYS A 369 -16.84 -2.31 6.17
N THR A 370 -17.92 -2.48 5.40
CA THR A 370 -17.80 -3.09 4.06
C THR A 370 -16.98 -2.17 3.16
N GLN A 371 -16.32 -2.70 2.12
CA GLN A 371 -15.55 -1.80 1.24
C GLN A 371 -16.44 -0.77 0.57
N ARG A 372 -17.66 -1.13 0.16
CA ARG A 372 -18.59 -0.19 -0.46
C ARG A 372 -18.83 1.02 0.45
N ASP A 373 -18.95 0.79 1.75
CA ASP A 373 -19.10 1.87 2.73
C ASP A 373 -17.81 2.70 2.85
N ARG A 374 -16.64 2.04 2.93
CA ARG A 374 -15.32 2.71 2.96
C ARG A 374 -15.12 3.62 1.75
N ASP A 375 -15.32 3.10 0.54
CA ASP A 375 -15.18 3.82 -0.73
C ASP A 375 -16.15 5.02 -0.80
N ASN A 376 -17.42 4.82 -0.40
CA ASN A 376 -18.41 5.89 -0.33
C ASN A 376 -18.02 6.99 0.68
N THR A 377 -17.58 6.59 1.87
CA THR A 377 -17.14 7.50 2.93
C THR A 377 -15.92 8.31 2.48
N LEU A 378 -14.91 7.68 1.90
CA LEU A 378 -13.73 8.37 1.39
C LEU A 378 -14.06 9.29 0.21
N LYS A 379 -14.94 8.88 -0.70
CA LYS A 379 -15.41 9.74 -1.80
C LYS A 379 -16.13 11.00 -1.27
N SER A 380 -17.02 10.82 -0.29
CA SER A 380 -17.79 11.93 0.31
C SER A 380 -16.88 12.88 1.10
N PHE A 381 -15.87 12.36 1.83
CA PHE A 381 -14.86 13.17 2.51
C PHE A 381 -13.96 13.95 1.53
N ARG A 382 -13.42 13.28 0.49
CA ARG A 382 -12.61 13.94 -0.55
C ARG A 382 -13.37 15.07 -1.23
N SER A 383 -14.64 14.85 -1.58
CA SER A 383 -15.54 15.85 -2.17
C SER A 383 -15.97 16.99 -1.24
N GLY A 384 -15.63 16.94 0.05
CA GLY A 384 -16.07 17.93 1.05
C GLY A 384 -17.53 17.84 1.47
N LYS A 385 -18.33 16.93 0.89
CA LYS A 385 -19.73 16.70 1.28
C LYS A 385 -19.88 16.28 2.75
N THR A 386 -18.86 15.66 3.32
CA THR A 386 -18.79 15.34 4.74
C THR A 386 -17.41 15.74 5.27
N PRO A 387 -17.28 16.86 5.99
CA PRO A 387 -15.98 17.40 6.39
C PRO A 387 -15.33 16.61 7.54
N ILE A 388 -16.08 15.82 8.33
CA ILE A 388 -15.52 15.07 9.47
C ILE A 388 -15.42 13.57 9.14
N LEU A 389 -14.21 13.02 9.29
CA LEU A 389 -13.92 11.59 9.14
C LEU A 389 -13.35 11.01 10.43
N ILE A 390 -14.02 10.01 11.01
CA ILE A 390 -13.60 9.34 12.24
C ILE A 390 -13.00 7.98 11.90
N ALA A 391 -11.77 7.72 12.31
CA ALA A 391 -10.93 6.67 11.76
C ALA A 391 -10.19 5.87 12.84
N THR A 392 -10.06 4.56 12.64
CA THR A 392 -8.95 3.81 13.25
C THR A 392 -7.65 4.05 12.49
N ASP A 393 -6.48 3.78 13.08
CA ASP A 393 -5.16 3.88 12.42
C ASP A 393 -5.06 3.19 11.04
N VAL A 394 -5.89 2.17 10.80
CA VAL A 394 -6.04 1.49 9.50
C VAL A 394 -6.36 2.44 8.33
N ALA A 395 -6.98 3.60 8.60
CA ALA A 395 -7.29 4.63 7.61
C ALA A 395 -6.42 5.89 7.76
N ALA A 396 -5.44 5.92 8.65
CA ALA A 396 -4.53 7.06 8.83
C ALA A 396 -3.45 7.18 7.75
N ARG A 397 -3.37 6.21 6.82
CA ARG A 397 -2.22 5.97 5.92
C ARG A 397 -2.74 5.73 4.50
N GLY A 398 -2.29 6.54 3.55
CA GLY A 398 -2.88 6.60 2.19
C GLY A 398 -4.14 7.48 2.07
N LEU A 399 -4.38 8.43 2.98
CA LEU A 399 -5.35 9.50 2.76
C LEU A 399 -4.63 10.78 2.35
N GLU A 400 -4.48 10.97 1.04
CA GLU A 400 -4.16 12.28 0.49
C GLU A 400 -5.38 13.18 0.63
N ALA A 401 -5.30 14.09 1.60
CA ALA A 401 -6.25 15.16 1.77
C ALA A 401 -5.77 16.37 0.97
N HIS A 402 -6.41 16.63 -0.16
CA HIS A 402 -6.26 17.90 -0.87
C HIS A 402 -7.04 18.99 -0.09
N ASN A 403 -6.37 20.13 0.14
CA ASN A 403 -6.74 21.30 0.96
C ASN A 403 -6.39 21.16 2.46
N LYS A 404 -6.39 22.28 3.20
CA LYS A 404 -6.15 22.29 4.65
C LYS A 404 -7.07 21.28 5.34
N THR A 405 -6.48 20.49 6.22
CA THR A 405 -7.16 19.41 6.94
C THR A 405 -6.60 19.32 8.35
N SER A 406 -7.46 19.43 9.36
CA SER A 406 -7.12 19.22 10.76
C SER A 406 -7.04 17.72 11.06
N ALA A 407 -6.04 17.30 11.84
CA ALA A 407 -5.88 15.90 12.25
C ALA A 407 -5.81 15.82 13.77
N LEU A 408 -6.77 15.12 14.37
CA LEU A 408 -6.90 14.91 15.82
C LEU A 408 -6.54 13.46 16.15
N ARG A 409 -5.84 13.22 17.26
CA ARG A 409 -5.38 11.91 17.75
C ARG A 409 -5.63 11.76 19.24
#